data_AF-A0AAV7JLV8-F1
#
_entry.id   AF-A0AAV7JLV8-F1
#
_cell.length_a   1.000
_cell.length_b   1.000
_cell.length_c   1.000
_cell.angle_alpha   90.00
_cell.angle_beta   90.00
_cell.angle_gamma   90.00
#
_symmetry.space_group_name_H-M   'P 1'
#
loop_
_entity.id
_entity.type
_entity.pdbx_description
1 polymer ?
#
loop_
_entity_poly.entity_id
_entity_poly.type
_entity_poly.pdbx_seq_one_letter_code
_entity_poly.pdbx_strand_id
1 'polypeptide(L)'
;MEDGFVFCHDVSPLVNALGCPYVPNDWRLFIDSSKQSLKCVLLHNGNKFSSIPIGHSVSLKERYDNMKIVLHKINYNQHNWVICGDLKIICILWGQQSGYTKYPCFLCLWDSRVKSEHYSRQSWPARTNLNVGNKNIIHEPLVDPLKILLPSLHIKLGLMKQFVRALDKEGNCFK
;
A
#
# COMPACT_ATOMS: atom_id res chain seq x y z
N MET A 1 -5.49 -16.96 16.70
CA MET A 1 -5.84 -15.53 16.66
C MET A 1 -5.05 -14.87 17.77
N GLU A 2 -4.16 -13.94 17.45
CA GLU A 2 -3.31 -13.23 18.41
C GLU A 2 -3.37 -11.75 18.08
N ASP A 3 -3.40 -10.88 19.09
CA ASP A 3 -3.47 -9.41 18.91
C ASP A 3 -4.67 -8.94 18.04
N GLY A 4 -5.74 -9.74 17.97
CA GLY A 4 -6.89 -9.46 17.11
C GLY A 4 -6.68 -9.77 15.63
N PHE A 5 -5.59 -10.46 15.27
CA PHE A 5 -5.24 -10.86 13.92
C PHE A 5 -5.32 -12.39 13.76
N VAL A 6 -6.02 -12.82 12.71
CA VAL A 6 -6.01 -14.21 12.22
C VAL A 6 -5.03 -14.26 11.06
N PHE A 7 -4.06 -15.16 11.10
CA PHE A 7 -3.00 -15.21 10.12
C PHE A 7 -2.53 -16.63 9.85
N CYS A 8 -1.91 -16.83 8.70
CA CYS A 8 -1.13 -18.00 8.35
C CYS A 8 0.35 -17.67 8.52
N HIS A 9 1.01 -18.33 9.47
CA HIS A 9 2.46 -18.19 9.67
C HIS A 9 3.24 -18.98 8.62
N ASP A 10 2.88 -20.26 8.44
CA ASP A 10 3.52 -21.17 7.49
C ASP A 10 2.81 -21.15 6.13
N VAL A 11 3.14 -20.15 5.32
CA VAL A 11 2.53 -19.96 4.00
C VAL A 11 2.89 -21.08 3.02
N SER A 12 4.13 -21.58 3.06
CA SER A 12 4.61 -22.56 2.07
C SER A 12 3.79 -23.86 2.09
N PRO A 13 3.56 -24.53 3.25
CA PRO A 13 2.68 -25.68 3.31
C PRO A 13 1.24 -25.39 2.86
N LEU A 14 0.69 -24.23 3.22
CA LEU A 14 -0.66 -23.83 2.80
C LEU A 14 -0.79 -23.76 1.28
N VAL A 15 0.14 -23.06 0.62
CA VAL A 15 0.11 -22.88 -0.84
C VAL A 15 0.30 -24.23 -1.55
N ASN A 16 1.21 -25.07 -1.06
CA ASN A 16 1.43 -26.41 -1.58
C ASN A 16 0.19 -27.32 -1.39
N ALA A 17 -0.48 -27.26 -0.24
CA ALA A 17 -1.71 -28.01 0.02
C ALA A 17 -2.88 -27.60 -0.88
N LEU A 18 -2.88 -26.35 -1.37
CA LEU A 18 -3.81 -25.86 -2.38
C LEU A 18 -3.45 -26.30 -3.81
N GLY A 19 -2.44 -27.16 -3.98
CA GLY A 19 -2.01 -27.70 -5.26
C GLY A 19 -1.15 -26.74 -6.09
N CYS A 20 -0.57 -25.72 -5.47
CA CYS A 20 0.32 -24.77 -6.14
C CYS A 20 1.75 -24.89 -5.61
N PRO A 21 2.78 -25.05 -6.45
CA PRO A 21 4.16 -24.96 -6.00
C PRO A 21 4.44 -23.57 -5.43
N TYR A 22 5.00 -23.51 -4.22
CA TYR A 22 5.32 -22.24 -3.58
C TYR A 22 6.73 -21.75 -3.90
N VAL A 23 6.82 -20.71 -4.73
CA VAL A 23 8.04 -19.95 -4.99
C VAL A 23 7.79 -18.49 -4.61
N PRO A 24 8.41 -17.92 -3.55
CA PRO A 24 8.06 -16.59 -3.05
C PRO A 24 8.05 -15.48 -4.12
N ASN A 25 8.99 -15.50 -5.06
CA ASN A 25 9.09 -14.49 -6.12
C ASN A 25 7.93 -14.53 -7.14
N ASP A 26 7.17 -15.63 -7.18
CA ASP A 26 5.97 -15.75 -8.00
C ASP A 26 4.73 -15.15 -7.32
N TRP A 27 4.87 -14.65 -6.10
CA TRP A 27 3.77 -14.05 -5.34
C TRP A 27 4.08 -12.61 -4.96
N ARG A 28 3.02 -11.81 -4.88
CA ARG A 28 3.04 -10.48 -4.27
C ARG A 28 2.05 -10.42 -3.13
N LEU A 29 2.43 -9.71 -2.08
CA LEU A 29 1.57 -9.46 -0.93
C LEU A 29 0.67 -8.25 -1.23
N PHE A 30 -0.63 -8.45 -1.13
CA PHE A 30 -1.62 -7.38 -1.15
C PHE A 30 -2.12 -7.10 0.25
N ILE A 31 -1.97 -5.86 0.71
CA ILE A 31 -2.53 -5.40 1.98
C ILE A 31 -3.57 -4.33 1.66
N ASP A 32 -4.78 -4.55 2.13
CA ASP A 32 -5.90 -3.63 2.01
C ASP A 32 -6.53 -3.43 3.38
N SER A 33 -6.87 -2.18 3.68
CA SER A 33 -7.64 -1.87 4.86
C SER A 33 -8.87 -1.04 4.52
N SER A 34 -9.95 -1.41 5.19
CA SER A 34 -11.22 -0.72 5.18
C SER A 34 -11.54 -0.23 6.59
N LYS A 35 -12.61 0.53 6.74
CA LYS A 35 -13.11 0.93 8.07
C LYS A 35 -13.40 -0.25 9.00
N GLN A 36 -13.68 -1.44 8.44
CA GLN A 36 -14.16 -2.60 9.18
C GLN A 36 -13.14 -3.72 9.29
N SER A 37 -12.15 -3.76 8.40
CA SER A 37 -11.22 -4.89 8.31
C SER A 37 -9.90 -4.53 7.67
N LEU A 38 -8.85 -5.24 8.10
CA LEU A 38 -7.56 -5.34 7.45
C LEU A 38 -7.43 -6.74 6.82
N LYS A 39 -6.94 -6.80 5.59
CA LYS A 39 -6.77 -8.04 4.83
C LYS A 39 -5.36 -8.13 4.28
N CYS A 40 -4.77 -9.32 4.37
CA CYS A 40 -3.50 -9.68 3.77
C CYS A 40 -3.74 -10.86 2.84
N VAL A 41 -3.43 -10.68 1.56
CA VAL A 41 -3.75 -11.64 0.50
C VAL A 41 -2.53 -11.82 -0.39
N LEU A 42 -2.17 -13.06 -0.69
CA LEU A 42 -1.17 -13.36 -1.70
C LEU A 42 -1.81 -13.40 -3.08
N LEU A 43 -1.19 -12.71 -4.03
CA LEU A 43 -1.60 -12.68 -5.42
C LEU A 43 -0.48 -13.31 -6.26
N HIS A 44 -0.83 -14.30 -7.09
CA HIS A 44 0.16 -14.91 -7.99
C HIS A 44 0.48 -13.96 -9.15
N ASN A 45 1.76 -13.85 -9.48
CA ASN A 45 2.24 -13.05 -10.59
C ASN A 45 1.75 -13.64 -11.92
N GLY A 46 1.08 -12.84 -12.74
CA GLY A 46 0.40 -13.33 -13.94
C GLY A 46 -0.95 -14.02 -13.69
N ASN A 47 -1.47 -13.99 -12.46
CA ASN A 47 -2.83 -14.43 -12.10
C ASN A 47 -3.19 -15.87 -12.53
N LYS A 48 -2.19 -16.78 -12.59
CA LYS A 48 -2.42 -18.19 -12.94
C LYS A 48 -3.16 -18.95 -11.84
N PHE A 49 -2.95 -18.55 -10.59
CA PHE A 49 -3.59 -19.12 -9.42
C PHE A 49 -4.46 -18.08 -8.72
N SER A 50 -5.49 -18.58 -8.02
CA SER A 50 -6.39 -17.77 -7.21
C SER A 50 -5.64 -17.03 -6.11
N SER A 51 -6.22 -15.91 -5.67
CA SER A 51 -5.72 -15.17 -4.51
C SER A 51 -5.86 -15.99 -3.22
N ILE A 52 -4.83 -16.00 -2.39
CA ILE A 52 -4.81 -16.79 -1.15
C ILE A 52 -4.84 -15.82 0.05
N PRO A 53 -5.91 -15.80 0.85
CA PRO A 53 -5.93 -14.99 2.07
C PRO A 53 -4.98 -15.61 3.11
N ILE A 54 -4.06 -14.79 3.62
CA ILE A 54 -3.08 -15.20 4.63
C ILE A 54 -3.20 -14.40 5.94
N GLY A 55 -4.03 -13.37 5.96
CA GLY A 55 -4.26 -12.57 7.16
C GLY A 55 -5.56 -11.78 7.11
N HIS A 56 -6.23 -11.68 8.26
CA HIS A 56 -7.45 -10.91 8.43
C HIS A 56 -7.58 -10.38 9.87
N SER A 57 -8.04 -9.15 10.03
CA SER A 57 -8.44 -8.58 11.31
C SER A 57 -9.62 -7.64 11.14
N VAL A 58 -10.51 -7.59 12.14
CA VAL A 58 -11.58 -6.59 12.26
C VAL A 58 -11.27 -5.49 13.29
N SER A 59 -10.21 -5.67 14.07
CA SER A 59 -9.82 -4.76 15.16
C SER A 59 -8.60 -3.91 14.80
N LEU A 60 -7.69 -4.44 13.98
CA LEU A 60 -6.49 -3.72 13.58
C LEU A 60 -6.83 -2.59 12.61
N LYS A 61 -6.32 -1.41 12.94
CA LYS A 61 -6.41 -0.20 12.11
C LYS A 61 -5.10 0.03 11.36
N GLU A 62 -5.18 0.84 10.30
CA GLU A 62 -4.03 1.34 9.53
C GLU A 62 -3.14 2.24 10.39
N ARG A 63 -2.24 1.62 11.16
CA ARG A 63 -1.26 2.28 12.01
C ARG A 63 0.09 1.59 11.83
N TYR A 64 1.16 2.36 11.99
CA TYR A 64 2.53 1.87 11.85
C TYR A 64 2.79 0.62 12.72
N ASP A 65 2.48 0.69 14.02
CA ASP A 65 2.72 -0.45 14.94
C ASP A 65 1.89 -1.69 14.57
N ASN A 66 0.65 -1.50 14.10
CA ASN A 66 -0.19 -2.60 13.65
C ASN A 66 0.37 -3.25 12.38
N MET A 67 0.90 -2.46 11.44
CA MET A 67 1.55 -3.01 10.23
C MET A 67 2.82 -3.78 10.59
N LYS A 68 3.57 -3.33 11.61
CA LYS A 68 4.71 -4.07 12.15
C LYS A 68 4.29 -5.44 12.70
N ILE A 69 3.20 -5.49 13.46
CA ILE A 69 2.63 -6.76 13.96
C ILE A 69 2.24 -7.66 12.79
N VAL A 70 1.50 -7.12 11.82
CA VAL A 70 1.01 -7.88 10.64
C VAL A 70 2.17 -8.52 9.88
N LEU A 71 3.20 -7.74 9.52
CA LEU A 71 4.37 -8.23 8.77
C LEU A 71 5.16 -9.27 9.57
N HIS A 72 5.28 -9.08 10.89
CA HIS A 72 5.93 -10.04 11.76
C HIS A 72 5.18 -11.37 11.83
N LYS A 73 3.85 -11.34 12.04
CA LYS A 73 3.03 -12.55 12.19
C LYS A 73 2.97 -13.40 10.91
N ILE A 74 2.94 -12.78 9.72
CA ILE A 74 3.01 -13.48 8.43
C ILE A 74 4.44 -13.82 7.98
N ASN A 75 5.44 -13.58 8.84
CA ASN A 75 6.85 -13.84 8.59
C ASN A 75 7.37 -13.24 7.27
N TYR A 76 7.02 -11.97 7.02
CA TYR A 76 7.32 -11.28 5.76
C TYR A 76 8.80 -11.37 5.36
N ASN A 77 9.72 -11.23 6.32
CA ASN A 77 11.15 -11.20 6.06
C ASN A 77 11.69 -12.50 5.43
N GLN A 78 11.08 -13.65 5.75
CA GLN A 78 11.48 -14.93 5.16
C GLN A 78 11.12 -15.02 3.67
N HIS A 79 10.02 -14.38 3.26
CA HIS A 79 9.50 -14.48 1.91
C HIS A 79 9.90 -13.30 1.02
N ASN A 80 10.08 -12.13 1.64
CA ASN A 80 10.51 -10.90 0.99
C ASN A 80 9.68 -10.56 -0.27
N TRP A 81 8.36 -10.77 -0.19
CA TRP A 81 7.44 -10.54 -1.28
C TRP A 81 7.47 -9.08 -1.71
N VAL A 82 7.19 -8.86 -2.98
CA VAL A 82 6.81 -7.54 -3.46
C VAL A 82 5.43 -7.21 -2.89
N ILE A 83 5.24 -5.98 -2.40
CA ILE A 83 4.02 -5.50 -1.76
C ILE A 83 3.26 -4.58 -2.71
N CYS A 84 1.95 -4.76 -2.76
CA CYS A 84 1.00 -3.82 -3.34
C CYS A 84 -0.12 -3.54 -2.34
N GLY A 85 -0.77 -2.39 -2.45
CA GLY A 85 -1.82 -2.00 -1.53
C GLY A 85 -2.41 -0.66 -1.93
N ASP A 86 -3.34 -0.15 -1.14
CA ASP A 86 -3.74 1.23 -1.29
C ASP A 86 -2.56 2.19 -0.97
N LEU A 87 -2.69 3.45 -1.39
CA LEU A 87 -1.65 4.46 -1.19
C LEU A 87 -1.37 4.71 0.30
N LYS A 88 -2.35 4.56 1.18
CA LYS A 88 -2.21 4.86 2.60
C LYS A 88 -1.39 3.78 3.30
N ILE A 89 -1.65 2.51 3.00
CA ILE A 89 -0.84 1.37 3.45
C ILE A 89 0.61 1.56 2.99
N ILE A 90 0.82 1.89 1.72
CA ILE A 90 2.17 2.14 1.19
C ILE A 90 2.88 3.26 1.97
N CYS A 91 2.21 4.39 2.21
CA CYS A 91 2.78 5.48 2.99
C CYS A 91 3.13 5.05 4.43
N ILE A 92 2.29 4.24 5.09
CA ILE A 92 2.57 3.72 6.43
C ILE A 92 3.79 2.79 6.42
N LEU A 93 3.89 1.91 5.43
CA LEU A 93 5.04 1.01 5.26
C LEU A 93 6.35 1.78 5.00
N TRP A 94 6.28 2.94 4.36
CA TRP A 94 7.40 3.88 4.19
C TRP A 94 7.71 4.72 5.45
N GLY A 95 6.94 4.58 6.53
CA GLY A 95 7.09 5.37 7.74
C GLY A 95 6.65 6.84 7.60
N GLN A 96 5.79 7.14 6.62
CA GLN A 96 5.30 8.49 6.39
C GLN A 96 4.16 8.88 7.33
N GLN A 97 4.11 10.16 7.67
CA GLN A 97 2.95 10.73 8.36
C GLN A 97 1.75 10.82 7.41
N SER A 98 0.58 10.44 7.93
CA SER A 98 -0.71 10.58 7.25
C SER A 98 -1.29 12.00 7.38
N GLY A 99 -2.23 12.34 6.50
CA GLY A 99 -2.92 13.63 6.52
C GLY A 99 -2.41 14.61 5.46
N TYR A 100 -2.76 15.89 5.61
CA TYR A 100 -2.39 16.94 4.67
C TYR A 100 -0.99 17.48 4.97
N THR A 101 0.03 16.76 4.49
CA THR A 101 1.44 17.05 4.79
C THR A 101 2.13 17.76 3.61
N LYS A 102 3.27 18.41 3.85
CA LYS A 102 4.00 19.18 2.82
C LYS A 102 4.53 18.28 1.70
N TYR A 103 5.05 17.10 2.03
CA TYR A 103 5.66 16.16 1.08
C TYR A 103 4.96 14.79 1.14
N PRO A 104 3.70 14.67 0.68
CA PRO A 104 2.90 13.47 0.86
C PRO A 104 3.29 12.33 -0.09
N CYS A 105 3.99 12.62 -1.19
CA CYS A 105 4.42 11.60 -2.15
C CYS A 105 5.58 10.77 -1.58
N PHE A 106 5.49 9.44 -1.71
CA PHE A 106 6.57 8.52 -1.35
C PHE A 106 7.65 8.42 -2.45
N LEU A 107 7.36 8.78 -3.69
CA LEU A 107 8.36 8.73 -4.78
C LEU A 107 9.18 10.02 -4.93
N CYS A 108 8.58 11.18 -4.67
CA CYS A 108 9.20 12.47 -4.94
C CYS A 108 8.87 13.50 -3.86
N LEU A 109 9.59 14.62 -3.89
CA LEU A 109 9.43 15.74 -2.98
C LEU A 109 8.41 16.75 -3.53
N TRP A 110 7.25 16.25 -3.96
CA TRP A 110 6.12 17.08 -4.39
C TRP A 110 5.63 17.94 -3.22
N ASP A 111 5.68 19.26 -3.37
CA ASP A 111 5.28 20.22 -2.34
C ASP A 111 3.79 20.56 -2.47
N SER A 112 2.98 19.95 -1.61
CA SER A 112 1.52 20.16 -1.58
C SER A 112 1.12 21.60 -1.24
N ARG A 113 2.05 22.43 -0.74
CA ARG A 113 1.76 23.81 -0.34
C ARG A 113 1.97 24.82 -1.48
N VAL A 114 2.72 24.47 -2.53
CA VAL A 114 3.04 25.37 -3.65
C VAL A 114 1.99 25.24 -4.76
N LYS A 115 0.76 25.72 -4.47
CA LYS A 115 -0.40 25.57 -5.36
C LYS A 115 -0.22 26.15 -6.76
N SER A 116 0.59 27.21 -6.91
CA SER A 116 0.90 27.85 -8.19
C SER A 116 1.67 26.94 -9.15
N GLU A 117 2.44 25.98 -8.62
CA GLU A 117 3.28 25.08 -9.43
C GLU A 117 2.62 23.71 -9.69
N HIS A 118 1.48 23.41 -9.07
CA HIS A 118 0.89 22.07 -9.06
C HIS A 118 0.58 21.51 -10.46
N TYR A 119 0.22 22.36 -11.41
CA TYR A 119 -0.16 21.97 -12.77
C TYR A 119 0.84 22.40 -13.85
N SER A 120 1.81 23.26 -13.50
CA SER A 120 2.85 23.72 -14.42
C SER A 120 4.15 22.94 -14.28
N ARG A 121 4.45 22.46 -13.06
CA ARG A 121 5.66 21.69 -12.78
C ARG A 121 5.41 20.19 -12.89
N GLN A 122 5.97 19.60 -13.94
CA GLN A 122 5.86 18.16 -14.21
C GLN A 122 6.84 17.33 -13.35
N SER A 123 8.04 17.84 -13.09
CA SER A 123 9.10 17.08 -12.42
C SER A 123 9.45 17.66 -11.05
N TRP A 124 9.39 16.80 -10.03
CA TRP A 124 9.77 17.10 -8.65
C TRP A 124 10.99 16.26 -8.27
N PRO A 125 11.87 16.75 -7.38
CA PRO A 125 13.06 16.00 -6.98
C PRO A 125 12.68 14.62 -6.44
N ALA A 126 13.42 13.59 -6.86
CA ALA A 126 13.19 12.23 -6.36
C ALA A 126 13.42 12.17 -4.84
N ARG A 127 12.66 11.31 -4.16
CA ARG A 127 12.87 11.02 -2.74
C ARG A 127 13.95 9.95 -2.62
N THR A 128 15.18 10.35 -2.33
CA THR A 128 16.31 9.42 -2.19
C THR A 128 16.55 8.95 -0.75
N ASN A 129 16.21 9.79 0.24
CA ASN A 129 16.56 9.55 1.64
C ASN A 129 15.29 9.47 2.50
N LEU A 130 15.30 8.54 3.47
CA LEU A 130 14.21 8.28 4.42
C LEU A 130 14.61 8.60 5.85
N ASN A 131 15.28 9.75 6.02
CA ASN A 131 15.71 10.22 7.34
C ASN A 131 14.48 10.60 8.17
N VAL A 132 14.31 9.93 9.31
CA VAL A 132 13.24 10.21 10.28
C VAL A 132 13.28 11.67 10.72
N GLY A 133 12.11 12.30 10.81
CA GLY A 133 11.94 13.72 11.13
C GLY A 133 12.05 14.66 9.93
N ASN A 134 12.39 14.15 8.73
CA ASN A 134 12.57 14.96 7.53
C ASN A 134 11.55 14.62 6.44
N LYS A 135 11.12 15.62 5.67
CA LYS A 135 10.31 15.47 4.45
C LYS A 135 9.14 14.48 4.57
N ASN A 136 8.38 14.55 5.68
CA ASN A 136 7.21 13.70 5.99
C ASN A 136 7.51 12.27 6.48
N ILE A 137 8.76 11.92 6.78
CA ILE A 137 9.12 10.63 7.40
C ILE A 137 9.09 10.79 8.91
N ILE A 138 8.33 9.95 9.60
CA ILE A 138 8.21 9.96 11.09
C ILE A 138 8.62 8.63 11.72
N HIS A 139 8.73 7.56 10.93
CA HIS A 139 9.22 6.26 11.35
C HIS A 139 10.18 5.70 10.30
N GLU A 140 10.98 4.72 10.68
CA GLU A 140 11.76 3.97 9.71
C GLU A 140 10.84 3.13 8.80
N PRO A 141 11.24 2.85 7.56
CA PRO A 141 10.47 1.97 6.68
C PRO A 141 10.37 0.56 7.26
N LEU A 142 9.17 -0.02 7.24
CA LEU A 142 8.94 -1.39 7.69
C LEU A 142 9.40 -2.43 6.66
N VAL A 143 9.56 -2.02 5.41
CA VAL A 143 9.90 -2.86 4.27
C VAL A 143 10.87 -2.10 3.36
N ASP A 144 11.63 -2.83 2.56
CA ASP A 144 12.48 -2.23 1.53
C ASP A 144 11.62 -1.42 0.54
N PRO A 145 11.89 -0.11 0.36
CA PRO A 145 11.24 0.73 -0.65
C PRO A 145 11.18 0.11 -2.06
N LEU A 146 12.20 -0.69 -2.44
CA LEU A 146 12.26 -1.36 -3.73
C LEU A 146 11.29 -2.53 -3.86
N LYS A 147 10.74 -3.01 -2.74
CA LYS A 147 9.73 -4.07 -2.71
C LYS A 147 8.31 -3.55 -2.86
N ILE A 148 8.09 -2.26 -3.06
CA ILE A 148 6.74 -1.69 -3.19
C ILE A 148 6.38 -1.46 -4.66
N LEU A 149 5.24 -2.00 -5.07
CA LEU A 149 4.62 -1.73 -6.36
C LEU A 149 3.70 -0.52 -6.28
N LEU A 150 3.76 0.29 -7.33
CA LEU A 150 2.81 1.38 -7.53
C LEU A 150 1.41 0.83 -7.74
N PRO A 151 0.40 1.32 -7.00
CA PRO A 151 -0.96 0.84 -7.14
C PRO A 151 -1.63 1.55 -8.33
N SER A 152 -1.31 1.09 -9.54
CA SER A 152 -1.75 1.70 -10.80
C SER A 152 -3.27 1.85 -10.87
N LEU A 153 -4.02 0.88 -10.36
CA LEU A 153 -5.48 0.94 -10.27
C LEU A 153 -5.95 2.09 -9.37
N HIS A 154 -5.43 2.20 -8.14
CA HIS A 154 -5.79 3.27 -7.20
C HIS A 154 -5.47 4.66 -7.77
N ILE A 155 -4.35 4.80 -8.49
CA ILE A 155 -3.98 6.05 -9.17
C ILE A 155 -5.01 6.39 -10.26
N LYS A 156 -5.32 5.44 -11.15
CA LYS A 156 -6.31 5.65 -12.23
C LYS A 156 -7.70 6.00 -11.69
N LEU A 157 -8.16 5.29 -10.66
CA LEU A 157 -9.44 5.58 -10.00
C LEU A 157 -9.44 6.96 -9.32
N GLY A 158 -8.32 7.35 -8.70
CA GLY A 158 -8.13 8.68 -8.13
C GLY A 158 -8.23 9.79 -9.17
N LEU A 159 -7.58 9.63 -10.33
CA LEU A 159 -7.65 10.59 -11.44
C LEU A 159 -9.06 10.69 -12.02
N MET A 160 -9.73 9.55 -12.26
CA MET A 160 -11.12 9.55 -12.75
C MET A 160 -12.05 10.29 -11.79
N LYS A 161 -11.88 10.08 -10.48
CA LYS A 161 -12.65 10.81 -9.46
C LYS A 161 -12.41 12.32 -9.49
N GLN A 162 -11.18 12.77 -9.73
CA GLN A 162 -10.87 14.19 -9.88
C GLN A 162 -11.47 14.77 -11.16
N PHE A 163 -11.35 14.04 -12.27
CA PHE A 163 -11.95 14.42 -13.55
C PHE A 163 -13.45 14.61 -13.42
N VAL A 164 -14.19 13.62 -12.90
CA VAL A 164 -15.64 13.70 -12.71
C VAL A 164 -16.04 14.85 -11.79
N ARG A 165 -15.24 15.16 -10.75
CA ARG A 165 -15.50 16.30 -9.86
C ARG A 165 -15.35 17.66 -10.54
N ALA A 166 -14.53 17.74 -11.58
CA ALA A 166 -14.29 18.96 -12.33
C ALA A 166 -15.30 19.17 -13.48
N LEU A 167 -16.12 18.17 -13.81
CA LEU A 167 -17.16 18.30 -14.82
C LEU A 167 -18.23 19.31 -14.38
N ASP A 168 -18.75 20.05 -15.36
CA ASP A 168 -19.88 20.97 -15.15
C ASP A 168 -21.14 20.17 -14.80
N LYS A 169 -21.61 20.34 -13.57
CA LYS A 169 -22.77 19.62 -13.03
C LYS A 169 -24.09 20.10 -13.62
N GLU A 170 -24.11 21.31 -14.20
CA GLU A 170 -25.30 21.90 -14.82
C GLU A 170 -25.35 21.63 -16.33
N GLY A 171 -24.32 20.97 -16.87
CA GLY A 171 -24.22 20.61 -18.28
C GLY A 171 -25.33 19.64 -18.71
N ASN A 172 -25.75 19.73 -19.98
CA ASN A 172 -26.84 18.92 -20.52
C ASN A 172 -26.60 17.40 -20.42
N CYS A 173 -25.36 16.95 -20.23
CA CYS A 173 -25.00 15.55 -20.02
C CYS A 173 -25.36 14.99 -18.64
N PHE A 174 -25.74 15.85 -17.67
CA PHE A 174 -26.16 15.46 -16.32
C PHE A 174 -27.64 15.78 -16.02
N LYS A 175 -28.39 16.23 -17.02
CA LYS A 175 -29.84 16.44 -16.95
C LYS A 175 -30.61 15.18 -17.30
#